data_AF-A0A2A5BDC5-F1
#
_entry.id   AF-A0A2A5BDC5-F1
#
_cell.length_a   1.000
_cell.length_b   1.000
_cell.length_c   1.000
_cell.angle_alpha   90.00
_cell.angle_beta   90.00
_cell.angle_gamma   90.00
#
_symmetry.space_group_name_H-M   'P 1'
#
loop_
_entity.id
_entity.type
_entity.pdbx_description
1 polymer ?
#
loop_
_entity_poly.entity_id
_entity_poly.type
_entity_poly.pdbx_seq_one_letter_code
_entity_poly.pdbx_strand_id
1 'polypeptide(L)'
;MDGGIYLSIFVTFILFALILLYFHTTNISTSRTLCPVGKCKTNILSGVKQCPDSKARILVTPSTEVCNSPSTCESNKTPFALKKDGSTNADGVCDEGDVCRCLQKPRCANHITSYFTAEKGTPSLGILPQRIVFNQVYSYTDISGKYNIKRPLEYINTLTDFCTIPNSWVSDDRIWPNNCVLGTLVSIPDEPDTFNKSKISITPMGCVIGNGDECPDKFPYWDKDKISCAS
;
A
#
# COMPACT_ATOMS: atom_id res chain seq x y z
N MET A 1 -45.55 46.58 -9.04
CA MET A 1 -45.74 45.22 -9.61
C MET A 1 -44.40 44.62 -10.09
N ASP A 2 -43.28 45.30 -9.83
CA ASP A 2 -42.00 44.99 -10.49
C ASP A 2 -41.22 43.87 -9.79
N GLY A 3 -41.42 43.66 -8.49
CA GLY A 3 -40.73 42.60 -7.73
C GLY A 3 -41.04 41.17 -8.21
N GLY A 4 -42.24 40.93 -8.74
CA GLY A 4 -42.61 39.61 -9.27
C GLY A 4 -41.87 39.24 -10.56
N ILE A 5 -41.55 40.24 -11.38
CA ILE A 5 -40.85 40.04 -12.66
C ILE A 5 -39.39 39.65 -12.41
N TYR A 6 -38.70 40.32 -11.48
CA TYR A 6 -37.31 39.99 -11.14
C TYR A 6 -37.16 38.60 -10.52
N LEU A 7 -38.08 38.20 -9.65
CA LEU A 7 -38.06 36.85 -9.05
C LEU A 7 -38.28 35.77 -10.12
N SER A 8 -39.21 36.00 -11.05
CA SER A 8 -39.48 35.06 -12.15
C SER A 8 -38.27 34.86 -13.07
N ILE A 9 -37.58 35.95 -13.44
CA ILE A 9 -36.37 35.91 -14.26
C ILE A 9 -35.21 35.19 -13.54
N PHE A 10 -35.02 35.47 -12.25
CA PHE A 10 -33.97 34.83 -11.47
C PHE A 10 -34.16 33.31 -11.37
N VAL A 11 -35.39 32.86 -11.11
CA VAL A 11 -35.73 31.43 -11.02
C VAL A 11 -35.53 30.73 -12.38
N THR A 12 -35.94 31.34 -13.48
CA THR A 12 -35.73 30.77 -14.82
C THR A 12 -34.25 30.71 -15.18
N PHE A 13 -33.45 31.72 -14.82
CA PHE A 13 -32.01 31.70 -15.01
C PHE A 13 -31.32 30.57 -14.23
N ILE A 14 -31.68 30.35 -12.96
CA ILE A 14 -31.13 29.25 -12.15
C ILE A 14 -31.52 27.89 -12.76
N LEU A 15 -32.78 27.69 -13.14
CA LEU A 15 -33.24 26.46 -13.78
C LEU A 15 -32.48 26.18 -15.08
N PHE A 16 -32.29 27.21 -15.91
CA PHE A 16 -31.52 27.09 -17.15
C PHE A 16 -30.05 26.75 -16.89
N ALA A 17 -29.41 27.37 -15.89
CA ALA A 17 -28.03 27.06 -15.50
C ALA A 17 -27.89 25.61 -15.00
N LEU A 18 -28.84 25.11 -14.20
CA LEU A 18 -28.86 23.71 -13.75
C LEU A 18 -29.03 22.73 -14.92
N ILE A 19 -29.88 23.07 -15.89
CA ILE A 19 -30.07 22.27 -17.11
C ILE A 19 -28.79 22.22 -17.95
N LEU A 20 -28.12 23.36 -18.15
CA LEU A 20 -26.85 23.40 -18.88
C LEU A 20 -25.75 22.61 -18.16
N LEU A 21 -25.66 22.70 -16.83
CA LEU A 21 -24.74 21.88 -16.03
C LEU A 21 -25.05 20.38 -16.20
N TYR A 22 -26.33 19.99 -16.16
CA TYR A 22 -26.74 18.61 -16.39
C TYR A 22 -26.34 18.11 -17.79
N PHE A 23 -26.63 18.87 -18.85
CA PHE A 23 -26.24 18.49 -20.22
C PHE A 23 -24.73 18.49 -20.45
N HIS A 24 -23.99 19.37 -19.76
CA HIS A 24 -22.54 19.38 -19.88
C HIS A 24 -21.92 18.14 -19.23
N THR A 25 -22.46 17.69 -18.08
CA THR A 25 -21.98 16.48 -17.39
C THR A 25 -22.30 15.18 -18.11
N THR A 26 -23.38 15.13 -18.89
CA THR A 26 -23.82 13.91 -19.59
C THR A 26 -23.10 13.66 -20.92
N ASN A 27 -22.43 14.68 -21.49
CA ASN A 27 -21.69 14.57 -22.75
C ASN A 27 -20.20 14.23 -22.60
N ILE A 28 -19.77 13.72 -21.44
CA ILE A 28 -18.41 13.20 -21.28
C ILE A 28 -18.33 11.89 -22.09
N SER A 29 -18.01 12.03 -23.37
CA SER A 29 -17.57 10.91 -24.20
C SER A 29 -16.38 10.28 -23.48
N THR A 30 -16.58 9.09 -22.93
CA THR A 30 -15.49 8.33 -22.34
C THR A 30 -14.53 8.01 -23.46
N SER A 31 -13.44 8.79 -23.57
CA SER A 31 -12.38 8.56 -24.53
C SER A 31 -11.83 7.16 -24.28
N ARG A 32 -12.24 6.19 -25.11
CA ARG A 32 -11.80 4.81 -24.99
C ARG A 32 -10.46 4.71 -25.69
N THR A 33 -9.45 4.29 -24.94
CA THR A 33 -8.11 4.04 -25.47
C THR A 33 -7.89 2.55 -25.57
N LEU A 34 -7.11 2.09 -26.56
CA LEU A 34 -6.73 0.69 -26.69
C LEU A 34 -5.38 0.46 -26.01
N CYS A 35 -5.28 -0.56 -25.17
CA CYS A 35 -3.98 -1.00 -24.68
C CYS A 35 -3.13 -1.60 -25.82
N PRO A 36 -1.78 -1.46 -25.75
CA PRO A 36 -0.87 -2.20 -26.62
C PRO A 36 -1.11 -3.71 -26.54
N VAL A 37 -0.73 -4.42 -27.60
CA VAL A 37 -0.83 -5.88 -27.66
C VAL A 37 0.03 -6.49 -26.55
N GLY A 38 -0.53 -7.49 -25.84
CA GLY A 38 0.16 -8.18 -24.74
C GLY A 38 0.08 -7.47 -23.39
N LYS A 39 -0.59 -6.31 -23.30
CA LYS A 39 -0.89 -5.64 -22.02
C LYS A 39 -2.26 -6.04 -21.50
N CYS A 40 -2.40 -6.04 -20.18
CA CYS A 40 -3.63 -6.22 -19.46
C CYS A 40 -4.24 -4.87 -19.13
N LYS A 41 -5.57 -4.78 -19.15
CA LYS A 41 -6.24 -3.64 -18.50
C LYS A 41 -6.24 -3.85 -17.01
N THR A 42 -5.93 -2.81 -16.25
CA THR A 42 -5.83 -2.84 -14.79
C THR A 42 -6.78 -1.81 -14.23
N ASN A 43 -7.71 -2.22 -13.38
CA ASN A 43 -8.56 -1.27 -12.67
C ASN A 43 -7.71 -0.48 -11.66
N ILE A 44 -7.79 0.86 -11.67
CA ILE A 44 -6.95 1.71 -10.81
C ILE A 44 -7.29 1.53 -9.32
N LEU A 45 -8.56 1.31 -8.99
CA LEU A 45 -9.04 1.21 -7.61
C LEU A 45 -8.85 -0.19 -7.03
N SER A 46 -9.22 -1.23 -7.79
CA SER A 46 -9.10 -2.61 -7.33
C SER A 46 -7.74 -3.21 -7.66
N GLY A 47 -6.98 -2.65 -8.58
CA GLY A 47 -5.72 -3.19 -9.06
C GLY A 47 -5.83 -4.50 -9.85
N VAL A 48 -7.03 -5.02 -10.07
CA VAL A 48 -7.24 -6.29 -10.78
C VAL A 48 -6.87 -6.13 -12.25
N LYS A 49 -6.01 -7.03 -12.74
CA LYS A 49 -5.63 -7.16 -14.15
C LYS A 49 -6.62 -8.06 -14.88
N GLN A 50 -7.06 -7.62 -16.05
CA GLN A 50 -7.76 -8.44 -17.03
C GLN A 50 -6.93 -8.45 -18.32
N CYS A 51 -6.32 -9.60 -18.59
CA CYS A 51 -5.46 -9.82 -19.75
C CYS A 51 -6.27 -10.47 -20.88
N PRO A 52 -6.06 -10.09 -22.16
CA PRO A 52 -6.70 -10.74 -23.30
C PRO A 52 -6.08 -12.12 -23.59
N ASP A 53 -6.88 -13.07 -24.07
CA ASP A 53 -6.48 -14.49 -24.21
C ASP A 53 -5.33 -14.74 -25.19
N SER A 54 -5.09 -13.86 -26.18
CA SER A 54 -3.79 -13.63 -26.83
C SER A 54 -3.89 -12.68 -28.03
N LYS A 55 -2.89 -11.81 -28.20
CA LYS A 55 -2.69 -10.84 -29.31
C LYS A 55 -3.79 -9.80 -29.57
N ALA A 56 -4.93 -9.88 -28.90
CA ALA A 56 -5.95 -8.84 -28.98
C ALA A 56 -5.53 -7.58 -28.21
N ARG A 57 -5.98 -6.42 -28.70
CA ARG A 57 -5.99 -5.20 -27.91
C ARG A 57 -7.24 -5.18 -27.06
N ILE A 58 -7.15 -4.59 -25.87
CA ILE A 58 -8.29 -4.41 -24.98
C ILE A 58 -8.60 -2.92 -24.81
N LEU A 59 -9.89 -2.58 -24.84
CA LEU A 59 -10.35 -1.21 -24.58
C LEU A 59 -10.24 -0.90 -23.08
N VAL A 60 -9.75 0.30 -22.78
CA VAL A 60 -9.67 0.83 -21.42
C VAL A 60 -10.35 2.18 -21.32
N THR A 61 -10.87 2.45 -20.13
CA THR A 61 -11.41 3.75 -19.72
C THR A 61 -10.34 4.49 -18.90
N PRO A 62 -9.62 5.49 -19.44
CA PRO A 62 -8.43 6.07 -18.78
C PRO A 62 -8.67 6.72 -17.40
N SER A 63 -9.93 6.99 -17.05
CA SER A 63 -10.34 7.50 -15.74
C SER A 63 -10.37 6.42 -14.65
N THR A 64 -10.58 5.16 -15.00
CA THR A 64 -10.74 4.04 -14.04
C THR A 64 -9.81 2.86 -14.31
N GLU A 65 -9.15 2.83 -15.47
CA GLU A 65 -8.31 1.73 -15.93
C GLU A 65 -6.99 2.24 -16.53
N VAL A 66 -5.95 1.43 -16.41
CA VAL A 66 -4.62 1.65 -17.03
C VAL A 66 -4.12 0.37 -17.69
N CYS A 67 -3.12 0.48 -18.57
CA CYS A 67 -2.47 -0.67 -19.19
C CYS A 67 -1.22 -1.06 -18.40
N ASN A 68 -1.07 -2.33 -18.04
CA ASN A 68 0.13 -2.90 -17.43
C ASN A 68 0.49 -4.22 -18.12
N SER A 69 1.74 -4.68 -18.04
CA SER A 69 2.09 -6.04 -18.46
C SER A 69 1.50 -7.09 -17.49
N PRO A 70 1.40 -8.36 -17.89
CA PRO A 70 0.92 -9.43 -16.99
C PRO A 70 1.75 -9.53 -15.70
N SER A 71 3.08 -9.51 -15.81
CA SER A 71 4.02 -9.73 -14.70
C SER A 71 4.60 -8.44 -14.08
N THR A 72 4.21 -7.25 -14.56
CA THR A 72 4.73 -5.97 -14.03
C THR A 72 3.64 -4.92 -13.87
N CYS A 73 3.91 -3.92 -13.04
CA CYS A 73 3.08 -2.78 -12.71
C CYS A 73 3.81 -1.50 -13.09
N GLU A 74 3.87 -1.21 -14.39
CA GLU A 74 4.68 -0.10 -14.94
C GLU A 74 3.94 1.23 -15.03
N SER A 75 2.62 1.24 -14.80
CA SER A 75 1.82 2.45 -14.80
C SER A 75 2.12 3.30 -13.57
N ASN A 76 2.36 4.59 -13.76
CA ASN A 76 2.53 5.55 -12.67
C ASN A 76 1.31 5.68 -11.75
N LYS A 77 0.12 5.26 -12.21
CA LYS A 77 -1.10 5.28 -11.39
C LYS A 77 -1.24 4.05 -10.49
N THR A 78 -0.58 2.94 -10.84
CA THR A 78 -0.61 1.68 -10.10
C THR A 78 0.76 1.02 -10.09
N PRO A 79 1.79 1.64 -9.48
CA PRO A 79 3.17 1.18 -9.62
C PRO A 79 3.51 -0.02 -8.72
N PHE A 80 2.64 -0.39 -7.78
CA PHE A 80 2.96 -1.38 -6.74
C PHE A 80 2.39 -2.77 -7.09
N ALA A 81 3.26 -3.76 -7.28
CA ALA A 81 2.85 -5.14 -7.55
C ALA A 81 2.48 -5.86 -6.26
N LEU A 82 1.30 -6.48 -6.22
CA LEU A 82 0.84 -7.22 -5.06
C LEU A 82 1.45 -8.63 -4.99
N LYS A 83 2.19 -8.94 -3.94
CA LYS A 83 2.76 -10.28 -3.69
C LYS A 83 1.75 -11.22 -3.03
N LYS A 84 2.04 -12.53 -3.06
CA LYS A 84 1.21 -13.58 -2.43
C LYS A 84 1.06 -13.45 -0.91
N ASP A 85 2.10 -12.97 -0.23
CA ASP A 85 2.08 -12.70 1.22
C ASP A 85 1.22 -11.46 1.59
N GLY A 86 0.68 -10.78 0.57
CA GLY A 86 -0.10 -9.58 0.71
C GLY A 86 0.71 -8.30 0.78
N SER A 87 2.04 -8.33 0.76
CA SER A 87 2.87 -7.12 0.67
C SER A 87 2.91 -6.58 -0.75
N THR A 88 3.46 -5.39 -0.95
CA THR A 88 3.73 -4.87 -2.30
C THR A 88 5.21 -4.81 -2.63
N ASN A 89 5.55 -5.14 -3.87
CA ASN A 89 6.84 -4.83 -4.47
C ASN A 89 6.84 -3.40 -5.04
N ALA A 90 7.78 -2.57 -4.57
CA ALA A 90 7.95 -1.19 -5.02
C ALA A 90 8.53 -1.08 -6.44
N ASP A 91 9.23 -2.11 -6.92
CA ASP A 91 9.73 -2.19 -8.30
C ASP A 91 8.63 -2.58 -9.30
N GLY A 92 7.41 -2.82 -8.82
CA GLY A 92 6.28 -3.20 -9.65
C GLY A 92 6.41 -4.58 -10.28
N VAL A 93 7.28 -5.46 -9.78
CA VAL A 93 7.47 -6.82 -10.30
C VAL A 93 6.62 -7.82 -9.50
N CYS A 94 5.79 -8.61 -10.21
CA CYS A 94 5.00 -9.70 -9.62
C CYS A 94 5.90 -10.89 -9.21
N ASP A 95 5.37 -11.79 -8.39
CA ASP A 95 6.02 -13.07 -8.12
C ASP A 95 6.15 -13.90 -9.41
N GLU A 96 7.14 -14.79 -9.47
CA GLU A 96 7.44 -15.57 -10.67
C GLU A 96 6.21 -16.37 -11.15
N GLY A 97 5.87 -16.21 -12.43
CA GLY A 97 4.73 -16.88 -13.07
C GLY A 97 3.36 -16.33 -12.70
N ASP A 98 3.26 -15.26 -11.91
CA ASP A 98 1.97 -14.72 -11.44
C ASP A 98 1.49 -13.50 -12.25
N VAL A 99 0.16 -13.35 -12.31
CA VAL A 99 -0.51 -12.15 -12.82
C VAL A 99 -1.08 -11.38 -11.62
N CYS A 100 -0.20 -10.62 -10.98
CA CYS A 100 -0.54 -9.94 -9.74
C CYS A 100 -1.46 -8.72 -9.92
N ARG A 101 -2.07 -8.26 -8.83
CA ARG A 101 -2.78 -6.95 -8.79
C ARG A 101 -1.76 -5.81 -8.76
N CYS A 102 -2.08 -4.67 -9.39
CA CYS A 102 -1.28 -3.45 -9.28
C CYS A 102 -2.00 -2.38 -8.47
N LEU A 103 -1.41 -1.91 -7.39
CA LEU A 103 -2.01 -0.99 -6.44
C LEU A 103 -1.45 0.42 -6.60
N GLN A 104 -2.24 1.43 -6.20
CA GLN A 104 -1.81 2.83 -6.19
C GLN A 104 -0.92 3.17 -4.99
N LYS A 105 -1.12 2.43 -3.89
CA LYS A 105 -0.39 2.61 -2.65
C LYS A 105 0.34 1.32 -2.32
N PRO A 106 1.55 1.40 -1.75
CA PRO A 106 2.19 0.22 -1.25
C PRO A 106 1.49 -0.22 0.04
N ARG A 107 1.70 -1.46 0.48
CA ARG A 107 1.12 -1.98 1.72
C ARG A 107 2.01 -3.03 2.40
N CYS A 108 1.82 -3.20 3.69
CA CYS A 108 2.46 -4.26 4.46
C CYS A 108 1.98 -5.65 4.06
N ALA A 109 2.83 -6.64 4.32
CA ALA A 109 2.44 -8.04 4.29
C ALA A 109 1.26 -8.29 5.24
N ASN A 110 0.43 -9.29 4.89
CA ASN A 110 -0.80 -9.59 5.63
C ASN A 110 -0.56 -10.03 7.07
N HIS A 111 0.66 -10.37 7.47
CA HIS A 111 1.00 -10.82 8.81
C HIS A 111 1.57 -9.72 9.73
N ILE A 112 1.86 -8.54 9.19
CA ILE A 112 2.38 -7.38 9.93
C ILE A 112 1.24 -6.64 10.66
N THR A 113 1.43 -6.30 11.94
CA THR A 113 0.42 -5.62 12.80
C THR A 113 0.59 -4.11 12.88
N SER A 114 1.77 -3.60 12.55
CA SER A 114 2.13 -2.19 12.69
C SER A 114 3.11 -1.81 11.59
N TYR A 115 3.06 -0.56 11.14
CA TYR A 115 4.14 0.03 10.35
C TYR A 115 4.81 1.12 11.17
N PHE A 116 5.98 1.57 10.73
CA PHE A 116 6.76 2.60 11.38
C PHE A 116 6.74 3.86 10.54
N THR A 117 6.78 5.01 11.21
CA THR A 117 6.89 6.32 10.59
C THR A 117 8.15 7.02 11.10
N ALA A 118 8.96 7.53 10.18
CA ALA A 118 10.16 8.30 10.47
C ALA A 118 9.83 9.75 10.83
N GLU A 119 10.23 10.19 12.02
CA GLU A 119 10.20 11.60 12.41
C GLU A 119 11.61 12.20 12.43
N LYS A 120 11.74 13.42 11.92
CA LYS A 120 12.99 14.22 11.92
C LYS A 120 14.16 13.57 11.15
N GLY A 121 13.87 12.70 10.19
CA GLY A 121 14.85 12.07 9.33
C GLY A 121 14.22 11.27 8.19
N THR A 122 15.01 10.42 7.54
CA THR A 122 14.56 9.48 6.51
C THR A 122 15.14 8.09 6.75
N PRO A 123 14.34 7.02 6.55
CA PRO A 123 14.82 5.64 6.64
C PRO A 123 15.85 5.29 5.55
N SER A 124 15.92 6.06 4.47
CA SER A 124 16.83 5.82 3.35
C SER A 124 18.28 6.23 3.62
N LEU A 125 18.53 6.97 4.70
CA LEU A 125 19.87 7.36 5.12
C LEU A 125 20.27 6.55 6.36
N GLY A 126 21.56 6.29 6.51
CA GLY A 126 22.08 5.56 7.67
C GLY A 126 21.76 6.25 9.00
N ILE A 127 21.91 5.49 10.10
CA ILE A 127 21.66 5.90 11.49
C ILE A 127 22.33 7.22 11.84
N LEU A 128 23.60 7.39 11.44
CA LEU A 128 24.36 8.62 11.61
C LEU A 128 24.43 9.34 10.26
N PRO A 129 24.23 10.66 10.23
CA PRO A 129 24.24 11.62 11.35
C PRO A 129 22.85 11.96 11.94
N GLN A 130 21.80 11.20 11.62
CA GLN A 130 20.43 11.64 11.89
C GLN A 130 19.97 11.40 13.33
N ARG A 131 19.17 12.33 13.85
CA ARG A 131 18.36 12.15 15.06
C ARG A 131 16.93 11.82 14.65
N ILE A 132 16.73 10.56 14.29
CA ILE A 132 15.46 10.02 13.81
C ILE A 132 14.80 9.18 14.91
N VAL A 133 13.48 9.33 15.04
CA VAL A 133 12.63 8.46 15.86
C VAL A 133 11.65 7.76 14.95
N PHE A 134 11.45 6.47 15.19
CA PHE A 134 10.52 5.63 14.43
C PHE A 134 9.30 5.32 15.27
N ASN A 135 8.20 6.01 14.97
CA ASN A 135 6.95 5.80 15.69
C ASN A 135 6.16 4.66 15.07
N GLN A 136 5.78 3.70 15.90
CA GLN A 136 4.88 2.63 15.49
C GLN A 136 3.46 3.16 15.32
N VAL A 137 2.90 2.94 14.13
CA VAL A 137 1.51 3.23 13.81
C VAL A 137 0.78 1.90 13.59
N TYR A 138 -0.07 1.59 14.55
CA TYR A 138 -0.82 0.33 14.61
C TYR A 138 -2.30 0.52 14.28
N SER A 139 -2.69 1.72 13.86
CA SER A 139 -4.09 2.07 13.64
C SER A 139 -4.28 3.17 12.62
N TYR A 140 -5.43 3.16 11.95
CA TYR A 140 -5.90 4.26 11.13
C TYR A 140 -7.34 4.60 11.49
N THR A 141 -7.71 5.87 11.32
CA THR A 141 -9.08 6.33 11.46
C THR A 141 -9.73 6.32 10.08
N ASP A 142 -10.89 5.67 9.92
CA ASP A 142 -11.62 5.71 8.66
C ASP A 142 -12.37 7.05 8.46
N ILE A 143 -13.00 7.21 7.30
CA ILE A 143 -13.78 8.40 6.95
C ILE A 143 -14.96 8.69 7.89
N SER A 144 -15.35 7.72 8.72
CA SER A 144 -16.42 7.86 9.72
C SER A 144 -15.87 8.23 11.10
N GLY A 145 -14.57 8.51 11.22
CA GLY A 145 -13.92 8.77 12.50
C GLY A 145 -13.69 7.49 13.32
N LYS A 146 -13.94 6.31 12.74
CA LYS A 146 -13.81 5.05 13.48
C LYS A 146 -12.37 4.57 13.43
N TYR A 147 -11.84 4.30 14.60
CA TYR A 147 -10.55 3.66 14.78
C TYR A 147 -10.57 2.23 14.25
N ASN A 148 -9.67 1.90 13.33
CA ASN A 148 -9.54 0.60 12.72
C ASN A 148 -8.10 0.10 12.79
N ILE A 149 -7.97 -1.19 13.05
CA ILE A 149 -6.71 -1.96 13.05
C ILE A 149 -6.76 -3.00 11.91
N LYS A 150 -7.66 -2.80 10.94
CA LYS A 150 -7.99 -3.83 9.96
C LYS A 150 -6.97 -3.82 8.83
N ARG A 151 -6.36 -4.97 8.59
CA ARG A 151 -5.43 -5.20 7.47
C ARG A 151 -6.12 -5.13 6.11
N PRO A 152 -5.38 -4.83 5.03
CA PRO A 152 -3.94 -4.55 5.00
C PRO A 152 -3.60 -3.10 5.41
N LEU A 153 -2.42 -2.90 6.00
CA LEU A 153 -1.93 -1.57 6.35
C LEU A 153 -1.28 -0.94 5.11
N GLU A 154 -1.88 0.15 4.62
CA GLU A 154 -1.38 0.90 3.47
C GLU A 154 -0.53 2.09 3.92
N TYR A 155 0.52 2.41 3.17
CA TYR A 155 1.36 3.56 3.48
C TYR A 155 0.71 4.88 3.04
N ILE A 156 0.86 5.90 3.87
CA ILE A 156 0.40 7.26 3.54
C ILE A 156 1.52 8.01 2.81
N ASN A 157 2.75 7.88 3.32
CA ASN A 157 3.94 8.52 2.78
C ASN A 157 5.05 7.48 2.58
N THR A 158 5.33 7.14 1.32
CA THR A 158 6.35 6.15 0.96
C THR A 158 7.79 6.57 1.27
N LEU A 159 8.02 7.84 1.65
CA LEU A 159 9.35 8.34 2.03
C LEU A 159 9.65 8.13 3.51
N THR A 160 8.63 8.00 4.36
CA THR A 160 8.77 7.95 5.82
C THR A 160 8.15 6.70 6.43
N ASP A 161 7.27 6.00 5.71
CA ASP A 161 6.49 4.89 6.22
C ASP A 161 7.01 3.56 5.68
N PHE A 162 7.14 2.55 6.53
CA PHE A 162 7.66 1.23 6.16
C PHE A 162 7.27 0.17 7.19
N CYS A 163 7.21 -1.11 6.82
CA CYS A 163 6.72 -2.18 7.72
C CYS A 163 7.80 -2.82 8.60
N THR A 164 9.07 -2.68 8.21
CA THR A 164 10.20 -3.34 8.87
C THR A 164 11.37 -2.37 9.05
N ILE A 165 12.02 -2.44 10.20
CA ILE A 165 13.19 -1.64 10.57
C ILE A 165 14.45 -2.51 10.51
N PRO A 166 15.62 -1.98 10.16
CA PRO A 166 16.90 -2.61 10.50
C PRO A 166 17.03 -2.90 12.00
N ASN A 167 17.59 -4.05 12.33
CA ASN A 167 17.86 -4.47 13.72
C ASN A 167 18.68 -3.42 14.50
N SER A 168 19.61 -2.73 13.82
CA SER A 168 20.40 -1.66 14.42
C SER A 168 19.59 -0.46 14.92
N TRP A 169 18.38 -0.23 14.42
CA TRP A 169 17.50 0.83 14.96
C TRP A 169 16.82 0.42 16.27
N VAL A 170 16.69 -0.89 16.50
CA VAL A 170 16.20 -1.44 17.78
C VAL A 170 17.28 -1.30 18.84
N SER A 171 18.50 -1.74 18.55
CA SER A 171 19.61 -1.70 19.51
C SER A 171 19.97 -0.28 19.97
N ASP A 172 19.72 0.72 19.12
CA ASP A 172 20.00 2.13 19.38
C ASP A 172 18.82 2.87 20.05
N ASP A 173 17.77 2.16 20.48
CA ASP A 173 16.57 2.71 21.14
C ASP A 173 15.88 3.83 20.31
N ARG A 174 15.81 3.66 18.99
CA ARG A 174 15.22 4.65 18.07
C ARG A 174 13.74 4.42 17.76
N ILE A 175 13.17 3.35 18.28
CA ILE A 175 11.79 2.96 18.03
C ILE A 175 10.96 3.40 19.22
N TRP A 176 9.80 4.00 18.94
CA TRP A 176 8.85 4.36 19.96
C TRP A 176 7.46 3.78 19.68
N PRO A 177 6.87 3.04 20.63
CA PRO A 177 7.53 2.48 21.82
C PRO A 177 8.63 1.47 21.44
N ASN A 178 9.54 1.18 22.37
CA ASN A 178 10.67 0.26 22.17
C ASN A 178 10.26 -1.22 22.07
N ASN A 179 8.98 -1.53 22.26
CA ASN A 179 8.37 -2.84 22.09
C ASN A 179 7.21 -2.75 21.10
N CYS A 180 6.82 -3.87 20.50
CA CYS A 180 5.67 -3.87 19.60
C CYS A 180 4.39 -3.48 20.34
N VAL A 181 3.66 -2.49 19.80
CA VAL A 181 2.37 -2.09 20.38
C VAL A 181 1.35 -3.23 20.30
N LEU A 182 1.36 -3.97 19.20
CA LEU A 182 0.54 -5.15 18.97
C LEU A 182 1.41 -6.28 18.41
N GLY A 183 1.29 -7.46 19.00
CA GLY A 183 1.99 -8.65 18.57
C GLY A 183 3.43 -8.70 19.08
N THR A 184 4.32 -9.29 18.28
CA THR A 184 5.69 -9.61 18.70
C THR A 184 6.71 -9.04 17.72
N LEU A 185 7.81 -8.50 18.26
CA LEU A 185 8.95 -8.06 17.46
C LEU A 185 9.75 -9.29 17.01
N VAL A 186 9.83 -9.55 15.72
CA VAL A 186 10.53 -10.72 15.16
C VAL A 186 11.43 -10.33 13.99
N SER A 187 12.43 -11.16 13.70
CA SER A 187 13.21 -11.06 12.45
C SER A 187 12.37 -11.51 11.25
N ILE A 188 12.49 -10.83 10.11
CA ILE A 188 11.75 -11.15 8.88
C ILE A 188 12.77 -11.52 7.78
N PRO A 189 13.25 -12.78 7.75
CA PRO A 189 14.21 -13.23 6.75
C PRO A 189 13.55 -13.47 5.39
N ASP A 190 14.26 -13.16 4.31
CA ASP A 190 13.83 -13.49 2.95
C ASP A 190 13.79 -15.02 2.72
N GLU A 191 14.68 -15.75 3.38
CA GLU A 191 14.78 -17.21 3.36
C GLU A 191 14.67 -17.78 4.77
N PRO A 192 13.44 -18.02 5.28
CA PRO A 192 13.23 -18.56 6.62
C PRO A 192 13.92 -19.90 6.86
N ASP A 193 13.99 -20.75 5.83
CA ASP A 193 14.55 -22.10 5.89
C ASP A 193 16.08 -22.10 6.12
N THR A 194 16.78 -21.00 5.81
CA THR A 194 18.24 -20.86 5.95
C THR A 194 18.64 -19.84 7.02
N PHE A 195 17.68 -19.39 7.84
CA PHE A 195 17.90 -18.38 8.86
C PHE A 195 18.65 -18.95 10.08
N ASN A 196 19.67 -18.22 10.54
CA ASN A 196 20.51 -18.63 11.69
C ASN A 196 21.09 -17.40 12.40
N LYS A 197 21.76 -17.63 13.54
CA LYS A 197 22.37 -16.58 14.38
C LYS A 197 23.24 -15.56 13.65
N SER A 198 23.99 -15.97 12.62
CA SER A 198 24.87 -15.06 11.88
C SER A 198 24.11 -14.02 11.04
N LYS A 199 22.84 -14.29 10.72
CA LYS A 199 21.99 -13.40 9.92
C LYS A 199 21.23 -12.36 10.76
N ILE A 200 21.12 -12.55 12.08
CA ILE A 200 20.30 -11.68 12.96
C ILE A 200 20.69 -10.20 12.88
N SER A 201 21.99 -9.88 12.81
CA SER A 201 22.46 -8.50 12.79
C SER A 201 22.13 -7.75 11.50
N ILE A 202 21.81 -8.47 10.42
CA ILE A 202 21.53 -7.90 9.09
C ILE A 202 20.06 -8.10 8.67
N THR A 203 19.31 -8.95 9.36
CA THR A 203 17.91 -9.22 9.04
C THR A 203 17.01 -8.11 9.60
N PRO A 204 16.12 -7.52 8.79
CA PRO A 204 15.18 -6.52 9.27
C PRO A 204 14.18 -7.16 10.25
N MET A 205 13.65 -6.34 11.15
CA MET A 205 12.67 -6.72 12.16
C MET A 205 11.34 -6.03 11.92
N GLY A 206 10.25 -6.64 12.37
CA GLY A 206 8.92 -6.06 12.33
C GLY A 206 7.99 -6.63 13.39
N CYS A 207 6.86 -5.97 13.58
CA CYS A 207 5.82 -6.41 14.50
C CYS A 207 4.82 -7.32 13.77
N VAL A 208 4.70 -8.58 14.20
CA VAL A 208 3.84 -9.60 13.58
C VAL A 208 2.75 -10.08 14.54
N ILE A 209 1.65 -10.63 14.01
CA ILE A 209 0.65 -11.31 14.86
C ILE A 209 1.28 -12.58 15.43
N GLY A 210 1.17 -12.73 16.75
CA GLY A 210 1.57 -13.94 17.45
C GLY A 210 2.09 -13.62 18.84
N ASN A 211 2.32 -14.65 19.63
CA ASN A 211 2.99 -14.53 20.92
C ASN A 211 4.45 -14.97 20.81
N GLY A 212 5.38 -14.04 21.07
CA GLY A 212 6.82 -14.26 21.06
C GLY A 212 7.36 -15.03 22.24
N ASP A 213 6.56 -15.21 23.29
CA ASP A 213 6.94 -15.95 24.48
C ASP A 213 7.25 -17.43 24.19
N GLU A 214 6.93 -17.91 22.98
CA GLU A 214 7.22 -19.26 22.49
C GLU A 214 8.73 -19.53 22.26
N CYS A 215 9.59 -18.50 22.31
CA CYS A 215 11.03 -18.60 22.08
C CYS A 215 11.88 -18.25 23.32
N PRO A 216 11.78 -18.96 24.46
CA PRO A 216 12.67 -18.74 25.59
C PRO A 216 14.11 -19.05 25.19
N ASP A 217 15.02 -18.10 25.45
CA ASP A 217 16.46 -18.18 25.12
C ASP A 217 16.80 -18.33 23.63
N LYS A 218 15.84 -18.07 22.74
CA LYS A 218 15.98 -18.16 21.28
C LYS A 218 15.53 -16.89 20.59
N PHE A 219 15.95 -16.72 19.34
CA PHE A 219 15.58 -15.54 18.54
C PHE A 219 14.33 -15.81 17.72
N PRO A 220 13.24 -15.03 17.91
CA PRO A 220 12.03 -15.22 17.13
C PRO A 220 12.18 -14.66 15.72
N TYR A 221 11.74 -15.44 14.73
CA TYR A 221 11.65 -15.03 13.33
C TYR A 221 10.31 -15.45 12.71
N TRP A 222 9.91 -14.76 11.65
CA TRP A 222 8.68 -15.09 10.92
C TRP A 222 8.93 -16.13 9.83
N ASP A 223 8.14 -17.19 9.80
CA ASP A 223 8.15 -18.22 8.76
C ASP A 223 6.72 -18.55 8.33
N LYS A 224 6.37 -18.22 7.07
CA LYS A 224 5.16 -18.69 6.35
C LYS A 224 3.93 -18.85 7.25
N ASP A 225 3.58 -17.80 8.00
CA ASP A 225 2.39 -17.71 8.88
C ASP A 225 2.54 -18.12 10.36
N LYS A 226 3.76 -18.37 10.84
CA LYS A 226 4.02 -18.60 12.26
C LYS A 226 5.32 -17.95 12.74
N ILE A 227 5.37 -17.69 14.04
CA ILE A 227 6.64 -17.37 14.72
C ILE A 227 7.41 -18.68 14.91
N SER A 228 8.69 -18.66 14.56
CA SER A 228 9.63 -19.76 14.75
C SER A 228 10.86 -19.29 15.53
N CYS A 229 11.60 -20.21 16.13
CA CYS A 229 12.70 -19.89 17.03
C CYS A 229 14.05 -20.36 16.46
N ALA A 230 14.95 -19.43 16.15
CA ALA A 230 16.32 -19.74 15.76
C ALA A 230 17.19 -19.96 16.99
N SER A 231 18.02 -21.01 16.93
CA SER A 231 18.97 -21.38 17.99
C SER A 231 20.32 -20.71 17.83
#